data_AF-A0A679HVF5-F1
#
_entry.id   AF-A0A679HVF5-F1
#
_cell.length_a   1.000
_cell.length_b   1.000
_cell.length_c   1.000
_cell.angle_alpha   90.00
_cell.angle_beta   90.00
_cell.angle_gamma   90.00
#
_symmetry.space_group_name_H-M   'P 1'
#
loop_
_entity.id
_entity.type
_entity.pdbx_description
1 polymer ?
#
loop_
_entity_poly.entity_id
_entity_poly.type
_entity_poly.pdbx_seq_one_letter_code
_entity_poly.pdbx_strand_id
1 'polypeptide(L)'
;MLHLQSRGDGLTFIVPFEPFAGNLVAGQMLLTRLIRDPAAPESERRYWAGSGIILSQDEGGALYEAARDWERNMEMSSGSLVLGDWQEFTKRFGHILLWVLAELRFAALLDAFAHIRYCNSDGQPNLYAVALYDQHEHARFEQELSEMTPFERADQVHPATGATGVTWFQRDMINQTKEIVARLTLTSSQLIVECDGPERLDSIKHRLASVFGFSLHFRGESVTPPTRKISAAELSSKKPLTLVVPEHEDHALLKQLLEKAYLEWSDQPHHLLEGQTPRHAMASQASRGRVATLIDEMEVNDPGVWRTGRPAFDYNILRSHIGIEESRGIRREQQV
;
A
#
# COMPACT_ATOMS: atom_id res chain seq x y z
N MET A 1 27.57 -27.51 30.39
CA MET A 1 26.37 -27.07 31.14
C MET A 1 26.00 -25.69 30.65
N LEU A 2 24.71 -25.40 30.52
CA LEU A 2 24.19 -24.11 30.09
C LEU A 2 23.53 -23.42 31.29
N HIS A 3 23.83 -22.14 31.49
CA HIS A 3 23.23 -21.31 32.53
C HIS A 3 22.15 -20.43 31.92
N LEU A 4 20.91 -20.59 32.38
CA LEU A 4 19.76 -19.82 31.92
C LEU A 4 19.23 -19.00 33.10
N GLN A 5 18.98 -17.71 32.88
CA GLN A 5 18.32 -16.87 33.88
C GLN A 5 16.90 -16.58 33.43
N SER A 6 15.92 -16.90 34.27
CA SER A 6 14.53 -16.52 34.04
C SER A 6 14.34 -15.02 34.20
N ARG A 7 13.61 -14.43 33.26
CA ARG A 7 13.32 -12.99 33.26
C ARG A 7 12.22 -12.60 34.25
N GLY A 8 11.33 -13.52 34.61
CA GLY A 8 10.20 -13.18 35.47
C GLY A 8 10.50 -13.20 36.96
N ASP A 9 11.31 -14.15 37.42
CA ASP A 9 11.68 -14.31 38.84
C ASP A 9 13.19 -14.15 39.10
N GLY A 10 14.00 -13.94 38.06
CA GLY A 10 15.46 -13.76 38.17
C GLY A 10 16.24 -15.04 38.50
N LEU A 11 15.55 -16.18 38.64
CA LEU A 11 16.19 -17.43 39.05
C LEU A 11 17.10 -17.98 37.97
N THR A 12 18.21 -18.57 38.40
CA THR A 12 19.19 -19.20 37.51
C THR A 12 19.00 -20.70 37.50
N PHE A 13 18.96 -21.29 36.31
CA PHE A 13 18.85 -22.71 36.07
C PHE A 13 20.11 -23.21 35.39
N ILE A 14 20.62 -24.34 35.87
CA ILE A 14 21.73 -25.07 35.24
C ILE A 14 21.11 -26.25 34.51
N VAL A 15 21.21 -26.24 33.18
CA VAL A 15 20.67 -27.30 32.32
C VAL A 15 21.81 -28.03 31.60
N PRO A 16 21.67 -29.34 31.33
CA PRO A 16 22.59 -30.07 30.45
C PRO A 16 22.72 -29.35 29.11
N PHE A 17 23.91 -29.36 28.53
CA PHE A 17 24.13 -28.81 27.21
C PHE A 17 23.65 -29.81 26.16
N GLU A 18 22.69 -29.39 25.34
CA GLU A 18 22.16 -30.20 24.24
C GLU A 18 22.78 -29.78 22.90
N PRO A 19 22.94 -30.66 21.91
CA PRO A 19 23.58 -30.33 20.63
C PRO A 19 22.97 -29.13 19.88
N PHE A 20 21.65 -28.92 20.01
CA PHE A 20 20.97 -27.78 19.38
C PHE A 20 21.29 -26.43 20.05
N ALA A 21 21.85 -26.43 21.26
CA ALA A 21 22.26 -25.22 21.98
C ALA A 21 23.60 -24.65 21.47
N GLY A 22 24.27 -25.30 20.52
CA GLY A 22 25.56 -24.89 19.98
C GLY A 22 25.61 -23.51 19.32
N ASN A 23 24.45 -22.99 18.90
CA ASN A 23 24.35 -21.66 18.27
C ASN A 23 23.92 -20.56 19.23
N LEU A 24 23.73 -20.86 20.51
CA LEU A 24 23.33 -19.85 21.51
C LEU A 24 24.54 -18.99 21.90
N VAL A 25 24.32 -17.69 21.95
CA VAL A 25 25.31 -16.69 22.38
C VAL A 25 24.89 -16.13 23.72
N ALA A 26 25.86 -15.90 24.61
CA ALA A 26 25.61 -15.27 25.90
C ALA A 26 24.89 -13.92 25.72
N GLY A 27 23.86 -13.68 26.53
CA GLY A 27 23.04 -12.48 26.42
C GLY A 27 21.94 -12.53 25.35
N GLN A 28 21.68 -13.68 24.70
CA GLN A 28 20.46 -13.85 23.90
C GLN A 28 19.24 -14.11 24.80
N MET A 29 18.07 -13.62 24.36
CA MET A 29 16.80 -13.97 24.96
C MET A 29 16.27 -15.24 24.33
N LEU A 30 15.63 -16.07 25.15
CA LEU A 30 15.13 -17.37 24.73
C LEU A 30 13.76 -17.61 25.34
N LEU A 31 12.78 -17.86 24.49
CA LEU A 31 11.51 -18.45 24.91
C LEU A 31 11.63 -19.96 24.81
N THR A 32 11.68 -20.63 25.96
CA THR A 32 11.78 -22.10 26.04
C THR A 32 11.01 -22.64 27.24
N ARG A 33 10.86 -23.96 27.28
CA ARG A 33 10.26 -24.68 28.39
C ARG A 33 11.32 -25.48 29.12
N LEU A 34 11.45 -25.23 30.42
CA LEU A 34 12.22 -26.08 31.32
C LEU A 34 11.26 -26.95 32.14
N ILE A 35 11.55 -28.25 32.24
CA ILE A 35 10.78 -29.19 33.04
C ILE A 35 11.63 -29.76 34.17
N ARG A 36 10.95 -30.17 35.25
CA ARG A 36 11.58 -30.95 36.33
C ARG A 36 11.72 -32.39 35.90
N ASP A 37 12.62 -33.11 36.55
CA ASP A 37 12.71 -34.57 36.38
C ASP A 37 11.38 -35.20 36.82
N PRO A 38 10.63 -35.87 35.93
CA PRO A 38 9.40 -36.54 36.34
C PRO A 38 9.68 -37.73 37.26
N ALA A 39 10.87 -38.32 37.20
CA ALA A 39 11.28 -39.43 38.06
C ALA A 39 11.84 -38.98 39.42
N ALA A 40 12.22 -37.70 39.56
CA ALA A 40 12.72 -37.11 40.79
C ALA A 40 12.20 -35.65 40.97
N PRO A 41 10.93 -35.46 41.35
CA PRO A 41 10.29 -34.14 41.40
C PRO A 41 10.93 -33.16 42.40
N GLU A 42 11.56 -33.70 43.44
CA GLU A 42 12.29 -32.95 44.48
C GLU A 42 13.69 -32.51 44.01
N SER A 43 14.18 -33.03 42.88
CA SER A 43 15.46 -32.61 42.31
C SER A 43 15.38 -31.17 41.82
N GLU A 44 16.40 -30.38 42.17
CA GLU A 44 16.59 -29.03 41.62
C GLU A 44 17.00 -29.05 40.13
N ARG A 45 17.34 -30.23 39.61
CA ARG A 45 17.72 -30.38 38.21
C ARG A 45 16.57 -30.00 37.28
N ARG A 46 16.89 -29.28 36.22
CA ARG A 46 15.96 -28.91 35.15
C ARG A 46 16.46 -29.47 33.83
N TYR A 47 15.52 -29.88 33.01
CA TYR A 47 15.78 -30.37 31.66
C TYR A 47 15.11 -29.44 30.66
N TRP A 48 15.82 -29.22 29.56
CA TRP A 48 15.27 -28.52 28.43
C TRP A 48 14.24 -29.41 27.72
N ALA A 49 13.03 -28.90 27.50
CA ALA A 49 11.98 -29.63 26.82
C ALA A 49 11.57 -28.94 25.52
N GLY A 50 11.72 -29.64 24.40
CA GLY A 50 11.31 -29.16 23.07
C GLY A 50 12.28 -28.14 22.46
N SER A 51 11.76 -27.34 21.54
CA SER A 51 12.51 -26.27 20.88
C SER A 51 12.53 -24.99 21.71
N GLY A 52 13.51 -24.13 21.45
CA GLY A 52 13.55 -22.77 21.97
C GLY A 52 13.47 -21.78 20.82
N ILE A 53 12.79 -20.66 21.04
CA ILE A 53 12.74 -19.55 20.10
C ILE A 53 13.74 -18.50 20.58
N ILE A 54 14.72 -18.20 19.73
CA ILE A 54 15.70 -17.14 19.98
C ILE A 54 15.02 -15.81 19.68
N LEU A 55 15.10 -14.88 20.62
CA LEU A 55 14.54 -13.54 20.53
C LEU A 55 15.66 -12.51 20.67
N SER A 56 15.49 -11.37 20.02
CA SER A 56 16.26 -10.17 20.38
C SER A 56 15.90 -9.71 21.81
N GLN A 57 16.75 -8.87 22.40
CA GLN A 57 16.48 -8.31 23.73
C GLN A 57 15.16 -7.54 23.75
N ASP A 58 14.90 -6.73 22.72
CA ASP A 58 13.69 -5.93 22.58
C ASP A 58 12.44 -6.81 22.47
N GLU A 59 12.46 -7.82 21.60
CA GLU A 59 11.35 -8.77 21.45
C GLU A 59 11.08 -9.55 22.74
N GLY A 60 12.14 -10.00 23.43
CA GLY A 60 12.02 -10.73 24.69
C GLY A 60 11.45 -9.86 25.82
N GLY A 61 11.84 -8.58 25.88
CA GLY A 61 11.28 -7.61 26.82
C GLY A 61 9.81 -7.30 26.52
N ALA A 62 9.48 -7.01 25.26
CA ALA A 62 8.09 -6.75 24.84
C ALA A 62 7.17 -7.94 25.13
N LEU A 63 7.63 -9.17 24.85
CA LEU A 63 6.90 -10.38 25.18
C LEU A 63 6.63 -10.51 26.68
N TYR A 64 7.65 -10.26 27.51
CA TYR A 64 7.53 -10.35 28.96
C TYR A 64 6.52 -9.32 29.50
N GLU A 65 6.65 -8.05 29.11
CA GLU A 65 5.74 -6.99 29.57
C GLU A 65 4.30 -7.24 29.12
N ALA A 66 4.08 -7.62 27.86
CA ALA A 66 2.75 -7.92 27.35
C ALA A 66 2.10 -9.12 28.07
N ALA A 67 2.88 -10.14 28.43
CA ALA A 67 2.39 -11.26 29.23
C ALA A 67 2.05 -10.84 30.68
N ARG A 68 2.84 -9.94 31.29
CA ARG A 68 2.55 -9.38 32.61
C ARG A 68 1.31 -8.49 32.59
N ASP A 69 1.09 -7.71 31.54
CA ASP A 69 -0.14 -6.93 31.38
C ASP A 69 -1.36 -7.82 31.22
N TRP A 70 -1.24 -8.91 30.46
CA TRP A 70 -2.29 -9.92 30.36
C TRP A 70 -2.63 -10.53 31.73
N GLU A 71 -1.60 -10.90 32.50
CA GLU A 71 -1.76 -11.43 33.87
C GLU A 71 -2.48 -10.43 34.77
N ARG A 72 -2.03 -9.17 34.83
CA ARG A 72 -2.67 -8.09 35.61
C ARG A 72 -4.14 -7.91 35.21
N ASN A 73 -4.45 -7.90 33.92
CA ASN A 73 -5.82 -7.80 33.42
C ASN A 73 -6.69 -9.00 33.85
N MET A 74 -6.11 -10.21 33.86
CA MET A 74 -6.80 -11.40 34.33
C MET A 74 -7.06 -11.36 35.85
N GLU A 75 -6.10 -10.91 36.64
CA GLU A 75 -6.27 -10.75 38.09
C GLU A 75 -7.32 -9.70 38.43
N MET A 76 -7.33 -8.57 37.71
CA MET A 76 -8.34 -7.52 37.87
C MET A 76 -9.76 -8.01 37.53
N SER A 77 -9.91 -8.80 36.47
CA SER A 77 -11.21 -9.30 36.02
C SER A 77 -11.73 -10.49 36.85
N SER A 78 -10.85 -11.34 37.36
CA SER A 78 -11.20 -12.51 38.18
C SER A 78 -11.30 -12.21 39.68
N GLY A 79 -10.80 -11.07 40.14
CA GLY A 79 -10.80 -10.68 41.57
C GLY A 79 -9.92 -11.57 42.44
N SER A 80 -9.01 -12.34 41.85
CA SER A 80 -8.20 -13.36 42.53
C SER A 80 -6.72 -13.22 42.17
N LEU A 81 -5.87 -13.02 43.18
CA LEU A 81 -4.41 -12.89 43.05
C LEU A 81 -3.71 -14.26 42.91
N VAL A 82 -4.32 -15.19 42.19
CA VAL A 82 -3.88 -16.60 42.13
C VAL A 82 -2.56 -16.77 41.37
N LEU A 83 -2.01 -15.71 40.76
CA LEU A 83 -0.83 -15.77 39.89
C LEU A 83 0.40 -15.06 40.43
N GLY A 84 0.44 -14.72 41.72
CA GLY A 84 1.55 -13.97 42.34
C GLY A 84 2.96 -14.59 42.18
N ASP A 85 3.10 -15.85 41.78
CA ASP A 85 4.38 -16.49 41.42
C ASP A 85 4.48 -16.76 39.91
N TRP A 86 5.53 -16.22 39.30
CA TRP A 86 5.89 -16.41 37.89
C TRP A 86 5.99 -17.88 37.48
N GLN A 87 6.42 -18.77 38.37
CA GLN A 87 6.51 -20.19 38.05
C GLN A 87 5.13 -20.85 37.91
N GLU A 88 4.19 -20.50 38.77
CA GLU A 88 2.84 -21.04 38.70
C GLU A 88 2.08 -20.44 37.50
N PHE A 89 2.32 -19.16 37.21
CA PHE A 89 1.84 -18.53 35.98
C PHE A 89 2.35 -19.27 34.74
N THR A 90 3.66 -19.41 34.55
CA THR A 90 4.24 -20.05 33.35
C THR A 90 3.87 -21.52 33.22
N LYS A 91 3.65 -22.23 34.33
CA LYS A 91 3.17 -23.62 34.33
C LYS A 91 1.72 -23.74 33.86
N ARG A 92 0.83 -22.86 34.32
CA ARG A 92 -0.61 -22.92 34.01
C ARG A 92 -0.97 -22.20 32.70
N PHE A 93 -0.28 -21.10 32.43
CA PHE A 93 -0.55 -20.16 31.34
C PHE A 93 0.65 -19.98 30.39
N GLY A 94 1.61 -20.90 30.37
CA GLY A 94 2.74 -20.83 29.43
C GLY A 94 2.33 -20.76 27.95
N HIS A 95 1.13 -21.21 27.60
CA HIS A 95 0.56 -21.03 26.26
C HIS A 95 0.26 -19.56 25.92
N ILE A 96 0.00 -18.71 26.92
CA ILE A 96 -0.19 -17.27 26.73
C ILE A 96 1.09 -16.61 26.23
N LEU A 97 2.27 -17.05 26.68
CA LEU A 97 3.54 -16.55 26.13
C LEU A 97 3.66 -16.86 24.62
N LEU A 98 3.18 -18.03 24.17
CA LEU A 98 3.17 -18.35 22.74
C LEU A 98 2.13 -17.53 21.97
N TRP A 99 0.96 -17.31 22.57
CA TRP A 99 -0.09 -16.46 22.01
C TRP A 99 0.38 -15.02 21.83
N VAL A 100 0.90 -14.40 22.90
CA VAL A 100 1.43 -13.04 22.88
C VAL A 100 2.59 -12.92 21.89
N LEU A 101 3.47 -13.92 21.82
CA LEU A 101 4.52 -13.93 20.79
C LEU A 101 3.94 -13.94 19.38
N ALA A 102 2.88 -14.72 19.13
CA ALA A 102 2.21 -14.74 17.83
C ALA A 102 1.56 -13.39 17.50
N GLU A 103 0.90 -12.74 18.46
CA GLU A 103 0.33 -11.40 18.30
C GLU A 103 1.39 -10.35 17.98
N LEU A 104 2.50 -10.34 18.73
CA LEU A 104 3.62 -9.42 18.49
C LEU A 104 4.24 -9.64 17.10
N ARG A 105 4.40 -10.90 16.69
CA ARG A 105 4.92 -11.25 15.36
C ARG A 105 3.96 -10.83 14.25
N PHE A 106 2.66 -11.02 14.44
CA PHE A 106 1.65 -10.63 13.47
C PHE A 106 1.54 -9.11 13.35
N ALA A 107 1.56 -8.39 14.47
CA ALA A 107 1.60 -6.93 14.49
C ALA A 107 2.84 -6.40 13.78
N ALA A 108 4.02 -6.95 14.05
CA ALA A 108 5.25 -6.58 13.35
C ALA A 108 5.19 -6.88 11.84
N LEU A 109 4.53 -7.97 11.44
CA LEU A 109 4.34 -8.30 10.02
C LEU A 109 3.39 -7.31 9.33
N LEU A 110 2.27 -6.94 9.97
CA LEU A 110 1.35 -5.95 9.45
C LEU A 110 2.01 -4.57 9.36
N ASP A 111 2.80 -4.19 10.36
CA ASP A 111 3.58 -2.96 10.36
C ASP A 111 4.60 -2.96 9.22
N ALA A 112 5.37 -4.03 9.07
CA ALA A 112 6.32 -4.18 7.97
C ALA A 112 5.63 -4.10 6.60
N PHE A 113 4.43 -4.68 6.46
CA PHE A 113 3.64 -4.63 5.24
C PHE A 113 3.11 -3.22 4.95
N ALA A 114 2.60 -2.51 5.96
CA ALA A 114 2.12 -1.14 5.84
C ALA A 114 3.23 -0.15 5.43
N HIS A 115 4.49 -0.45 5.78
CA HIS A 115 5.65 0.37 5.45
C HIS A 115 6.39 -0.07 4.18
N ILE A 116 5.81 -0.98 3.37
CA ILE A 116 6.36 -1.32 2.06
C ILE A 116 6.27 -0.08 1.17
N ARG A 117 7.40 0.32 0.61
CA ARG A 117 7.49 1.41 -0.36
C ARG A 117 7.57 0.84 -1.77
N TYR A 118 6.67 1.29 -2.63
CA TYR A 118 6.73 0.99 -4.06
C TYR A 118 7.44 2.14 -4.77
N CYS A 119 8.46 1.83 -5.56
CA CYS A 119 9.23 2.82 -6.30
C CYS A 119 9.26 2.47 -7.80
N ASN A 120 9.50 3.43 -8.68
CA ASN A 120 9.80 3.17 -10.08
C ASN A 120 11.29 2.77 -10.26
N SER A 121 11.70 2.50 -11.50
CA SER A 121 13.09 2.21 -11.89
C SER A 121 14.08 3.33 -11.50
N ASP A 122 13.61 4.57 -11.45
CA ASP A 122 14.41 5.75 -11.07
C ASP A 122 14.50 5.96 -9.54
N GLY A 123 13.88 5.09 -8.74
CA GLY A 123 13.86 5.17 -7.28
C GLY A 123 12.88 6.19 -6.70
N GLN A 124 12.08 6.87 -7.52
CA GLN A 124 10.97 7.72 -7.06
C GLN A 124 9.78 6.87 -6.62
N PRO A 125 8.90 7.37 -5.72
CA PRO A 125 7.66 6.68 -5.36
C PRO A 125 6.84 6.32 -6.59
N ASN A 126 6.34 5.08 -6.65
CA ASN A 126 5.38 4.67 -7.66
C ASN A 126 3.99 5.17 -7.25
N LEU A 127 3.38 5.99 -8.09
CA LEU A 127 2.03 6.51 -7.86
C LEU A 127 0.95 5.50 -8.31
N TYR A 128 0.92 4.32 -7.70
CA TYR A 128 0.06 3.20 -8.14
C TYR A 128 -1.41 3.36 -7.73
N ALA A 129 -1.69 4.16 -6.69
CA ALA A 129 -3.06 4.39 -6.24
C ALA A 129 -3.68 5.51 -7.09
N VAL A 130 -4.60 5.15 -7.98
CA VAL A 130 -5.13 6.07 -9.00
C VAL A 130 -6.65 6.17 -8.90
N ALA A 131 -7.20 7.38 -8.98
CA ALA A 131 -8.63 7.64 -9.15
C ALA A 131 -8.89 8.53 -10.36
N LEU A 132 -10.00 8.27 -11.05
CA LEU A 132 -10.45 9.01 -12.21
C LEU A 132 -11.83 9.64 -11.97
N TYR A 133 -11.95 10.90 -12.33
CA TYR A 133 -13.18 11.68 -12.25
C TYR A 133 -13.47 12.38 -13.58
N ASP A 134 -14.75 12.57 -13.88
CA ASP A 134 -15.18 13.60 -14.81
C ASP A 134 -15.46 14.90 -14.04
N GLN A 135 -15.13 16.04 -14.66
CA GLN A 135 -15.33 17.37 -14.09
C GLN A 135 -16.17 18.23 -15.04
N HIS A 136 -16.89 19.22 -14.51
CA HIS A 136 -17.80 20.07 -15.28
C HIS A 136 -17.37 21.54 -15.45
N GLU A 137 -16.43 22.02 -14.64
CA GLU A 137 -16.10 23.44 -14.48
C GLU A 137 -14.58 23.69 -14.50
N HIS A 138 -13.91 23.34 -15.60
CA HIS A 138 -12.44 23.39 -15.72
C HIS A 138 -11.78 24.61 -15.06
N ALA A 139 -12.25 25.83 -15.38
CA ALA A 139 -11.66 27.07 -14.86
C ALA A 139 -11.75 27.19 -13.33
N ARG A 140 -12.87 26.75 -12.74
CA ARG A 140 -13.03 26.73 -11.28
C ARG A 140 -12.13 25.68 -10.64
N PHE A 141 -12.05 24.49 -11.23
CA PHE A 141 -11.14 23.44 -10.75
C PHE A 141 -9.70 23.89 -10.75
N GLU A 142 -9.25 24.51 -11.85
CA GLU A 142 -7.88 25.01 -11.97
C GLU A 142 -7.55 26.06 -10.90
N GLN A 143 -8.48 26.98 -10.63
CA GLN A 143 -8.31 28.01 -9.60
C GLN A 143 -8.23 27.37 -8.21
N GLU A 144 -9.25 26.60 -7.82
CA GLU A 144 -9.36 26.00 -6.49
C GLU A 144 -8.20 25.02 -6.20
N LEU A 145 -7.79 24.21 -7.19
CA LEU A 145 -6.62 23.33 -7.04
C LEU A 145 -5.31 24.10 -6.89
N SER A 146 -5.18 25.26 -7.51
CA SER A 146 -3.98 26.11 -7.37
C SER A 146 -3.90 26.79 -6.00
N GLU A 147 -5.04 26.99 -5.33
CA GLU A 147 -5.11 27.53 -3.97
C GLU A 147 -5.00 26.42 -2.89
N MET A 148 -5.14 25.15 -3.29
CA MET A 148 -5.19 24.02 -2.38
C MET A 148 -3.80 23.57 -1.91
N THR A 149 -3.46 23.88 -0.66
CA THR A 149 -2.28 23.27 -0.02
C THR A 149 -2.52 21.78 0.28
N PRO A 150 -1.54 20.89 0.06
CA PRO A 150 -0.12 21.14 -0.24
C PRO A 150 0.27 21.02 -1.73
N PHE A 151 -0.66 21.24 -2.67
CA PHE A 151 -0.40 21.02 -4.08
C PHE A 151 0.37 22.20 -4.71
N GLU A 152 1.49 21.90 -5.36
CA GLU A 152 2.31 22.85 -6.11
C GLU A 152 2.04 22.64 -7.60
N ARG A 153 1.63 23.71 -8.32
CA ARG A 153 1.41 23.64 -9.77
C ARG A 153 2.74 23.34 -10.49
N ALA A 154 2.69 22.47 -11.49
CA ALA A 154 3.85 22.15 -12.30
C ALA A 154 4.26 23.34 -13.18
N ASP A 155 5.53 23.74 -13.13
CA ASP A 155 6.07 24.84 -13.94
C ASP A 155 6.23 24.48 -15.43
N GLN A 156 6.25 23.18 -15.77
CA GLN A 156 6.48 22.69 -17.12
C GLN A 156 5.28 21.89 -17.65
N VAL A 157 4.64 22.42 -18.69
CA VAL A 157 3.89 21.61 -19.67
C VAL A 157 4.95 20.77 -20.38
N HIS A 158 4.95 19.45 -20.22
CA HIS A 158 5.86 18.59 -20.98
C HIS A 158 5.51 18.72 -22.47
N PRO A 159 6.33 19.40 -23.30
CA PRO A 159 5.94 19.77 -24.67
C PRO A 159 6.03 18.59 -25.65
N ALA A 160 6.59 17.46 -25.20
CA ALA A 160 6.92 16.34 -26.07
C ALA A 160 5.70 15.48 -26.48
N THR A 161 4.58 15.59 -25.76
CA THR A 161 3.42 14.68 -25.90
C THR A 161 2.17 15.35 -26.46
N GLY A 162 2.19 16.68 -26.67
CA GLY A 162 1.03 17.42 -27.17
C GLY A 162 -0.10 17.58 -26.14
N ALA A 163 0.13 17.19 -24.90
CA ALA A 163 -0.90 17.23 -23.88
C ALA A 163 -1.19 18.61 -23.33
N THR A 164 -2.47 18.79 -23.01
CA THR A 164 -3.10 20.08 -22.75
C THR A 164 -3.54 20.25 -21.29
N GLY A 165 -3.43 19.20 -20.48
CA GLY A 165 -3.80 19.22 -19.07
C GLY A 165 -2.87 20.06 -18.19
N VAL A 166 -3.42 20.56 -17.08
CA VAL A 166 -2.67 21.21 -16.00
C VAL A 166 -2.36 20.19 -14.92
N THR A 167 -1.14 20.20 -14.41
CA THR A 167 -0.68 19.24 -13.41
C THR A 167 -0.27 19.93 -12.11
N TRP A 168 -0.59 19.32 -10.98
CA TRP A 168 -0.11 19.69 -9.66
C TRP A 168 0.54 18.50 -8.97
N PHE A 169 1.52 18.79 -8.11
CA PHE A 169 2.26 17.79 -7.35
C PHE A 169 2.13 18.05 -5.86
N GLN A 170 1.89 16.99 -5.11
CA GLN A 170 2.20 16.96 -3.69
C GLN A 170 3.57 16.32 -3.51
N ARG A 171 4.41 16.96 -2.72
CA ARG A 171 5.74 16.47 -2.38
C ARG A 171 5.87 16.28 -0.89
N ASP A 172 6.53 15.21 -0.48
CA ASP A 172 6.78 14.90 0.93
C ASP A 172 8.27 14.66 1.16
N MET A 173 8.72 14.86 2.39
CA MET A 173 10.10 14.61 2.79
C MET A 173 10.26 13.14 3.16
N ILE A 174 10.74 12.33 2.22
CA ILE A 174 11.02 10.92 2.45
C ILE A 174 12.53 10.69 2.43
N ASN A 175 13.08 10.12 3.50
CA ASN A 175 14.51 9.89 3.66
C ASN A 175 15.37 11.15 3.34
N GLN A 176 14.94 12.32 3.83
CA GLN A 176 15.60 13.62 3.62
C GLN A 176 15.58 14.13 2.17
N THR A 177 14.80 13.49 1.29
CA THR A 177 14.62 13.90 -0.11
C THR A 177 13.18 14.32 -0.34
N LYS A 178 12.96 15.43 -1.07
CA LYS A 178 11.62 15.89 -1.42
C LYS A 178 11.14 15.09 -2.63
N GLU A 179 10.33 14.07 -2.40
CA GLU A 179 9.83 13.14 -3.41
C GLU A 179 8.38 13.48 -3.79
N ILE A 180 7.99 13.17 -5.04
CA ILE A 180 6.59 13.35 -5.48
C ILE A 180 5.78 12.16 -4.95
N VAL A 181 4.77 12.46 -4.13
CA VAL A 181 3.91 11.45 -3.48
C VAL A 181 2.47 11.48 -3.99
N ALA A 182 2.07 12.57 -4.65
CA ALA A 182 0.84 12.61 -5.41
C ALA A 182 0.95 13.53 -6.62
N ARG A 183 0.16 13.23 -7.66
CA ARG A 183 0.02 14.00 -8.88
C ARG A 183 -1.47 14.13 -9.20
N LEU A 184 -1.90 15.36 -9.46
CA LEU A 184 -3.25 15.66 -9.96
C LEU A 184 -3.11 16.21 -11.37
N THR A 185 -3.84 15.64 -12.32
CA THR A 185 -3.85 16.09 -13.71
C THR A 185 -5.28 16.44 -14.10
N LEU A 186 -5.51 17.72 -14.40
CA LEU A 186 -6.80 18.25 -14.84
C LEU A 186 -6.75 18.44 -16.37
N THR A 187 -7.67 17.81 -17.08
CA THR A 187 -7.93 18.03 -18.51
C THR A 187 -9.26 18.77 -18.66
N SER A 188 -9.64 19.15 -19.89
CA SER A 188 -10.88 19.89 -20.14
C SER A 188 -12.15 19.12 -19.75
N SER A 189 -12.05 17.81 -19.53
CA SER A 189 -13.17 16.93 -19.17
C SER A 189 -12.92 16.02 -17.95
N GLN A 190 -11.66 15.79 -17.53
CA GLN A 190 -11.32 14.80 -16.50
C GLN A 190 -10.35 15.34 -15.45
N LEU A 191 -10.43 14.76 -14.25
CA LEU A 191 -9.42 14.90 -13.21
C LEU A 191 -8.87 13.51 -12.86
N ILE A 192 -7.57 13.35 -13.02
CA ILE A 192 -6.83 12.14 -12.66
C ILE A 192 -6.04 12.43 -11.39
N VAL A 193 -6.16 11.56 -10.39
CA VAL A 193 -5.44 11.65 -9.12
C VAL A 193 -4.58 10.40 -8.97
N GLU A 194 -3.28 10.55 -8.84
CA GLU A 194 -2.31 9.46 -8.67
C GLU A 194 -1.54 9.66 -7.37
N CYS A 195 -1.39 8.62 -6.55
CA CYS A 195 -0.78 8.66 -5.21
C CYS A 195 0.13 7.46 -4.96
N ASP A 196 1.09 7.63 -4.05
CA ASP A 196 2.00 6.59 -3.57
C ASP A 196 1.36 5.54 -2.64
N GLY A 197 0.09 5.72 -2.26
CA GLY A 197 -0.64 4.78 -1.42
C GLY A 197 -2.14 5.10 -1.26
N PRO A 198 -2.95 4.13 -0.80
CA PRO A 198 -4.40 4.27 -0.67
C PRO A 198 -4.83 5.30 0.38
N GLU A 199 -4.13 5.40 1.51
CA GLU A 199 -4.48 6.34 2.58
C GLU A 199 -4.35 7.79 2.09
N ARG A 200 -3.35 8.07 1.26
CA ARG A 200 -3.16 9.38 0.65
C ARG A 200 -4.24 9.66 -0.38
N LEU A 201 -4.55 8.68 -1.24
CA LEU A 201 -5.64 8.80 -2.21
C LEU A 201 -6.95 9.14 -1.49
N ASP A 202 -7.31 8.41 -0.43
CA ASP A 202 -8.51 8.68 0.34
C ASP A 202 -8.51 10.06 0.99
N SER A 203 -7.38 10.51 1.55
CA SER A 203 -7.29 11.88 2.09
C SER A 203 -7.55 12.93 1.02
N ILE A 204 -7.00 12.75 -0.18
CA ILE A 204 -7.20 13.66 -1.31
C ILE A 204 -8.65 13.61 -1.79
N LYS A 205 -9.25 12.42 -1.90
CA LYS A 205 -10.67 12.25 -2.25
C LYS A 205 -11.59 13.02 -1.31
N HIS A 206 -11.34 12.95 0.00
CA HIS A 206 -12.12 13.70 0.98
C HIS A 206 -11.96 15.22 0.81
N ARG A 207 -10.74 15.70 0.54
CA ARG A 207 -10.51 17.13 0.24
C ARG A 207 -11.23 17.56 -1.03
N LEU A 208 -11.10 16.79 -2.11
CA LEU A 208 -11.78 17.06 -3.38
C LEU A 208 -13.30 17.08 -3.21
N ALA A 209 -13.86 16.11 -2.49
CA ALA A 209 -15.30 16.08 -2.19
C ALA A 209 -15.74 17.30 -1.35
N SER A 210 -14.92 17.76 -0.41
CA SER A 210 -15.24 18.93 0.42
C SER A 210 -15.25 20.25 -0.36
N VAL A 211 -14.42 20.38 -1.39
CA VAL A 211 -14.27 21.61 -2.18
C VAL A 211 -15.19 21.62 -3.40
N PHE A 212 -15.25 20.49 -4.11
CA PHE A 212 -15.94 20.39 -5.40
C PHE A 212 -17.30 19.72 -5.31
N GLY A 213 -17.58 18.95 -4.26
CA GLY A 213 -18.86 18.27 -4.06
C GLY A 213 -19.33 17.52 -5.30
N PHE A 214 -20.55 17.85 -5.76
CA PHE A 214 -21.20 17.20 -6.92
C PHE A 214 -20.63 17.61 -8.29
N SER A 215 -19.67 18.55 -8.35
CA SER A 215 -19.03 18.93 -9.62
C SER A 215 -18.01 17.89 -10.10
N LEU A 216 -17.66 16.90 -9.26
CA LEU A 216 -16.85 15.73 -9.61
C LEU A 216 -17.72 14.48 -9.72
N HIS A 217 -17.60 13.77 -10.82
CA HIS A 217 -18.25 12.48 -11.03
C HIS A 217 -17.19 11.37 -11.00
N PHE A 218 -17.24 10.53 -9.97
CA PHE A 218 -16.32 9.40 -9.83
C PHE A 218 -16.55 8.38 -10.95
N ARG A 219 -15.47 7.98 -11.64
CA ARG A 219 -15.51 6.99 -12.73
C ARG A 219 -14.83 5.68 -12.35
N GLY A 220 -13.82 5.71 -11.50
CA GLY A 220 -13.16 4.50 -11.04
C GLY A 220 -11.89 4.77 -10.25
N GLU A 221 -11.40 3.73 -9.60
CA GLU A 221 -10.12 3.75 -8.90
C GLU A 221 -9.42 2.40 -8.94
N SER A 222 -8.11 2.43 -8.76
CA SER A 222 -7.26 1.27 -8.52
C SER A 222 -6.33 1.59 -7.36
N VAL A 223 -6.39 0.78 -6.30
CA VAL A 223 -5.55 0.93 -5.09
C VAL A 223 -4.69 -0.31 -4.82
N THR A 224 -4.74 -1.28 -5.73
CA THR A 224 -4.02 -2.54 -5.57
C THR A 224 -2.59 -2.36 -6.07
N PRO A 225 -1.57 -2.45 -5.21
CA PRO A 225 -0.19 -2.42 -5.66
C PRO A 225 0.14 -3.67 -6.48
N PRO A 226 1.18 -3.63 -7.33
CA PRO A 226 1.65 -4.80 -8.07
C PRO A 226 2.01 -5.97 -7.15
N THR A 227 1.51 -7.17 -7.48
CA THR A 227 1.70 -8.37 -6.66
C THR A 227 3.17 -8.77 -6.61
N ARG A 228 3.76 -8.87 -5.41
CA ARG A 228 5.12 -9.40 -5.21
C ARG A 228 5.20 -10.50 -4.18
N LYS A 229 6.06 -11.47 -4.48
CA LYS A 229 6.50 -12.47 -3.51
C LYS A 229 7.61 -11.87 -2.68
N ILE A 230 7.29 -11.56 -1.43
CA ILE A 230 8.26 -11.06 -0.45
C ILE A 230 8.81 -12.26 0.32
N SER A 231 10.13 -12.34 0.45
CA SER A 231 10.77 -13.40 1.24
C SER A 231 10.67 -13.10 2.74
N ALA A 232 10.72 -14.15 3.57
CA ALA A 232 10.75 -13.99 5.02
C ALA A 232 11.96 -13.17 5.52
N ALA A 233 13.09 -13.25 4.80
CA ALA A 233 14.29 -12.48 5.14
C ALA A 233 14.10 -10.97 4.91
N GLU A 234 13.39 -10.59 3.85
CA GLU A 234 13.07 -9.18 3.54
C GLU A 234 12.07 -8.60 4.55
N LEU A 235 11.06 -9.37 4.95
CA LEU A 235 10.09 -8.97 5.98
C LEU A 235 10.70 -8.87 7.38
N SER A 236 11.76 -9.65 7.64
CA SER A 236 12.46 -9.65 8.93
C SER A 236 13.52 -8.54 9.01
N SER A 237 13.71 -7.75 7.95
CA SER A 237 14.62 -6.61 7.94
C SER A 237 14.11 -5.49 8.85
N LYS A 238 15.01 -4.84 9.59
CA LYS A 238 14.67 -3.63 10.37
C LYS A 238 14.45 -2.39 9.50
N LYS A 239 14.76 -2.45 8.21
CA LYS A 239 14.59 -1.34 7.27
C LYS A 239 13.27 -1.50 6.50
N PRO A 240 12.53 -0.40 6.25
CA PRO A 240 11.36 -0.43 5.38
C PRO A 240 11.70 -1.05 4.03
N LEU A 241 10.91 -2.03 3.61
CA LEU A 241 11.14 -2.74 2.36
C LEU A 241 10.80 -1.81 1.20
N THR A 242 11.72 -1.69 0.24
CA THR A 242 11.50 -0.90 -0.98
C THR A 242 11.44 -1.83 -2.19
N LEU A 243 10.34 -1.76 -2.94
CA LEU A 243 10.03 -2.61 -4.07
C LEU A 243 9.96 -1.78 -5.35
N VAL A 244 10.93 -2.00 -6.25
CA VAL A 244 10.96 -1.35 -7.58
C VAL A 244 9.93 -1.97 -8.51
N VAL A 245 8.83 -1.30 -8.82
CA VAL A 245 7.81 -1.72 -9.78
C VAL A 245 8.35 -1.60 -11.21
N PRO A 246 8.38 -2.69 -12.00
CA PRO A 246 8.73 -2.64 -13.41
C PRO A 246 7.70 -1.86 -14.24
N GLU A 247 8.15 -1.17 -15.30
CA GLU A 247 7.29 -0.38 -16.19
C GLU A 247 6.11 -1.16 -16.79
N HIS A 248 6.28 -2.46 -17.06
CA HIS A 248 5.21 -3.28 -17.62
C HIS A 248 4.10 -3.60 -16.60
N GLU A 249 4.44 -3.72 -15.31
CA GLU A 249 3.45 -3.91 -14.23
C GLU A 249 2.70 -2.61 -13.97
N ASP A 250 3.42 -1.49 -14.00
CA ASP A 250 2.85 -0.13 -13.90
C ASP A 250 1.84 0.14 -15.03
N HIS A 251 2.25 -0.16 -16.26
CA HIS A 251 1.41 -0.05 -17.45
C HIS A 251 0.17 -0.95 -17.37
N ALA A 252 0.32 -2.19 -16.88
CA ALA A 252 -0.80 -3.11 -16.72
C ALA A 252 -1.83 -2.62 -15.69
N LEU A 253 -1.38 -2.00 -14.59
CA LEU A 253 -2.26 -1.40 -13.59
C LEU A 253 -3.12 -0.28 -14.19
N LEU A 254 -2.49 0.64 -14.92
CA LEU A 254 -3.20 1.75 -15.57
C LEU A 254 -4.16 1.23 -16.63
N LYS A 255 -3.70 0.29 -17.45
CA LYS A 255 -4.50 -0.35 -18.49
C LYS A 255 -5.79 -0.95 -17.90
N GLN A 256 -5.68 -1.73 -16.83
CA GLN A 256 -6.85 -2.37 -16.19
C GLN A 256 -7.86 -1.33 -15.67
N LEU A 257 -7.39 -0.25 -15.05
CA LEU A 257 -8.24 0.83 -14.57
C LEU A 257 -8.96 1.53 -15.74
N LEU A 258 -8.21 1.95 -16.77
CA LEU A 258 -8.74 2.71 -17.89
C LEU A 258 -9.66 1.88 -18.79
N GLU A 259 -9.33 0.59 -19.03
CA GLU A 259 -10.21 -0.32 -19.76
C GLU A 259 -11.58 -0.40 -19.10
N LYS A 260 -11.62 -0.59 -17.78
CA LYS A 260 -12.89 -0.62 -17.04
C LYS A 260 -13.60 0.73 -17.12
N ALA A 261 -12.92 1.82 -16.75
CA ALA A 261 -13.54 3.14 -16.65
C ALA A 261 -14.05 3.66 -17.99
N TYR A 262 -13.32 3.46 -19.08
CA TYR A 262 -13.70 3.98 -20.40
C TYR A 262 -14.73 3.11 -21.13
N LEU A 263 -14.72 1.79 -20.92
CA LEU A 263 -15.82 0.97 -21.42
C LEU A 263 -17.14 1.33 -20.73
N GLU A 264 -17.12 1.51 -19.41
CA GLU A 264 -18.29 1.98 -18.65
C GLU A 264 -18.71 3.42 -19.05
N TRP A 265 -17.75 4.31 -19.33
CA TRP A 265 -17.99 5.68 -19.79
C TRP A 265 -18.88 5.72 -21.05
N SER A 266 -18.73 4.76 -21.96
CA SER A 266 -19.49 4.71 -23.22
C SER A 266 -21.01 4.63 -23.03
N ASP A 267 -21.45 4.10 -21.88
CA ASP A 267 -22.84 3.90 -21.50
C ASP A 267 -23.29 4.82 -20.36
N GLN A 268 -22.45 5.79 -19.94
CA GLN A 268 -22.78 6.74 -18.89
C GLN A 268 -23.03 8.16 -19.44
N PRO A 269 -24.00 8.91 -18.89
CA PRO A 269 -24.22 10.30 -19.25
C PRO A 269 -22.96 11.15 -19.08
N HIS A 270 -22.75 12.07 -20.03
CA HIS A 270 -21.63 13.00 -19.99
C HIS A 270 -22.12 14.44 -20.19
N HIS A 271 -21.63 15.37 -19.37
CA HIS A 271 -22.08 16.76 -19.38
C HIS A 271 -21.76 17.50 -20.69
N LEU A 272 -20.57 17.31 -21.28
CA LEU A 272 -20.22 17.89 -22.60
C LEU A 272 -21.04 17.31 -23.76
N LEU A 273 -21.76 16.22 -23.51
CA LEU A 273 -22.71 15.62 -24.44
C LEU A 273 -24.16 15.94 -24.06
N GLU A 274 -24.39 17.02 -23.31
CA GLU A 274 -25.72 17.49 -22.89
C GLU A 274 -26.49 16.42 -22.09
N GLY A 275 -25.77 15.61 -21.32
CA GLY A 275 -26.34 14.50 -20.54
C GLY A 275 -26.65 13.24 -21.35
N GLN A 276 -26.32 13.21 -22.64
CA GLN A 276 -26.38 11.99 -23.44
C GLN A 276 -25.20 11.06 -23.10
N THR A 277 -25.41 9.76 -23.31
CA THR A 277 -24.31 8.81 -23.33
C THR A 277 -23.53 8.93 -24.64
N PRO A 278 -22.21 8.66 -24.66
CA PRO A 278 -21.43 8.64 -25.89
C PRO A 278 -22.06 7.81 -27.00
N ARG A 279 -22.61 6.63 -26.67
CA ARG A 279 -23.30 5.77 -27.64
C ARG A 279 -24.53 6.44 -28.28
N HIS A 280 -25.31 7.19 -27.50
CA HIS A 280 -26.49 7.91 -28.03
C HIS A 280 -26.08 9.17 -28.80
N ALA A 281 -25.06 9.88 -28.32
CA ALA A 281 -24.50 11.06 -28.98
C ALA A 281 -23.96 10.72 -30.39
N MET A 282 -23.59 9.47 -30.65
CA MET A 282 -23.20 9.01 -31.99
C MET A 282 -24.34 8.99 -33.01
N ALA A 283 -25.60 9.21 -32.64
CA ALA A 283 -26.72 9.29 -33.59
C ALA A 283 -26.73 10.59 -34.41
N SER A 284 -26.20 11.70 -33.88
CA SER A 284 -26.21 13.02 -34.54
C SER A 284 -24.81 13.44 -35.01
N GLN A 285 -24.74 14.02 -36.21
CA GLN A 285 -23.46 14.41 -36.84
C GLN A 285 -22.69 15.46 -36.02
N ALA A 286 -23.39 16.38 -35.36
CA ALA A 286 -22.76 17.44 -34.55
C ALA A 286 -22.15 16.87 -33.25
N SER A 287 -22.82 15.91 -32.62
CA SER A 287 -22.36 15.28 -31.38
C SER A 287 -21.30 14.21 -31.61
N ARG A 288 -21.29 13.54 -32.79
CA ARG A 288 -20.17 12.66 -33.21
C ARG A 288 -18.81 13.35 -33.14
N GLY A 289 -18.73 14.58 -33.66
CA GLY A 289 -17.49 15.37 -33.62
C GLY A 289 -17.04 15.68 -32.20
N ARG A 290 -17.99 15.96 -31.28
CA ARG A 290 -17.69 16.18 -29.86
C ARG A 290 -17.17 14.90 -29.19
N VAL A 291 -17.81 13.76 -29.44
CA VAL A 291 -17.37 12.47 -28.90
C VAL A 291 -15.96 12.11 -29.39
N ALA A 292 -15.68 12.29 -30.69
CA ALA A 292 -14.34 12.07 -31.24
C ALA A 292 -13.30 12.97 -30.58
N THR A 293 -13.59 14.27 -30.43
CA THR A 293 -12.69 15.23 -29.78
C THR A 293 -12.41 14.86 -28.31
N LEU A 294 -13.42 14.35 -27.59
CA LEU A 294 -13.24 13.88 -26.21
C LEU A 294 -12.30 12.68 -26.14
N ILE A 295 -12.43 11.72 -27.06
CA ILE A 295 -11.55 10.55 -27.11
C ILE A 295 -10.12 10.98 -27.47
N ASP A 296 -9.96 11.89 -28.43
CA ASP A 296 -8.65 12.42 -28.81
C ASP A 296 -7.98 13.14 -27.63
N GLU A 297 -8.75 13.91 -26.84
CA GLU A 297 -8.24 14.54 -25.62
C GLU A 297 -7.84 13.51 -24.56
N MET A 298 -8.66 12.47 -24.34
CA MET A 298 -8.33 11.40 -23.40
C MET A 298 -7.04 10.68 -23.81
N GLU A 299 -6.86 10.39 -25.11
CA GLU A 299 -5.68 9.71 -25.65
C GLU A 299 -4.41 10.52 -25.47
N VAL A 300 -4.48 11.82 -25.76
CA VAL A 300 -3.34 12.73 -25.62
C VAL A 300 -2.94 12.91 -24.15
N ASN A 301 -3.89 12.87 -23.23
CA ASN A 301 -3.64 13.05 -21.79
C ASN A 301 -3.55 11.73 -21.00
N ASP A 302 -3.40 10.58 -21.68
CA ASP A 302 -3.34 9.26 -21.03
C ASP A 302 -2.17 9.19 -20.01
N PRO A 303 -2.43 8.74 -18.75
CA PRO A 303 -1.42 8.66 -17.69
C PRO A 303 -0.20 7.79 -18.06
N GLY A 304 -0.39 6.77 -18.90
CA GLY A 304 0.65 5.90 -19.42
C GLY A 304 1.63 6.61 -20.36
N VAL A 305 1.17 7.61 -21.14
CA VAL A 305 2.05 8.40 -22.02
C VAL A 305 3.09 9.15 -21.18
N TRP A 306 2.67 9.71 -20.04
CA TRP A 306 3.56 10.42 -19.13
C TRP A 306 4.52 9.52 -18.36
N ARG A 307 4.07 8.30 -18.01
CA ARG A 307 4.83 7.38 -17.17
C ARG A 307 5.77 6.48 -17.96
N THR A 308 5.34 6.05 -19.14
CA THR A 308 6.00 5.00 -19.94
C THR A 308 6.24 5.39 -21.40
N GLY A 309 5.84 6.60 -21.81
CA GLY A 309 5.99 7.08 -23.18
C GLY A 309 4.99 6.48 -24.18
N ARG A 310 4.03 5.68 -23.72
CA ARG A 310 2.99 5.06 -24.56
C ARG A 310 1.64 5.05 -23.84
N PRO A 311 0.50 5.16 -24.56
CA PRO A 311 -0.82 5.05 -23.95
C PRO A 311 -0.99 3.76 -23.13
N ALA A 312 -1.61 3.88 -21.96
CA ALA A 312 -2.02 2.75 -21.14
C ALA A 312 -3.22 2.02 -21.75
N PHE A 313 -4.14 2.77 -22.37
CA PHE A 313 -5.32 2.23 -23.02
C PHE A 313 -5.23 2.31 -24.56
N ASP A 314 -5.82 1.34 -25.25
CA ASP A 314 -5.97 1.38 -26.71
C ASP A 314 -7.29 2.07 -27.08
N TYR A 315 -7.20 3.36 -27.39
CA TYR A 315 -8.36 4.20 -27.71
C TYR A 315 -9.10 3.78 -28.98
N ASN A 316 -8.49 2.96 -29.85
CA ASN A 316 -9.21 2.39 -31.00
C ASN A 316 -10.27 1.37 -30.57
N ILE A 317 -10.07 0.70 -29.42
CA ILE A 317 -11.09 -0.17 -28.82
C ILE A 317 -12.31 0.67 -28.45
N LEU A 318 -12.10 1.82 -27.78
CA LEU A 318 -13.20 2.71 -27.40
C LEU A 318 -13.91 3.29 -28.62
N ARG A 319 -13.17 3.79 -29.62
CA ARG A 319 -13.73 4.30 -30.89
C ARG A 319 -14.59 3.24 -31.58
N SER A 320 -14.07 2.01 -31.70
CA SER A 320 -14.80 0.88 -32.26
C SER A 320 -16.06 0.55 -31.47
N HIS A 321 -15.99 0.61 -30.13
CA HIS A 321 -17.10 0.28 -29.24
C HIS A 321 -18.31 1.23 -29.38
N ILE A 322 -18.07 2.49 -29.77
CA ILE A 322 -19.10 3.50 -30.01
C ILE A 322 -19.42 3.71 -31.50
N GLY A 323 -18.75 2.97 -32.41
CA GLY A 323 -19.00 3.03 -33.85
C GLY A 323 -18.36 4.21 -34.59
N ILE A 324 -17.23 4.74 -34.08
CA ILE A 324 -16.37 5.66 -34.84
C ILE A 324 -15.42 4.81 -35.69
N GLU A 325 -15.41 5.01 -37.01
CA GLU A 325 -14.42 4.38 -37.90
C GLU A 325 -13.02 4.88 -37.55
N GLU A 326 -12.05 3.95 -37.55
CA GLU A 326 -10.64 4.19 -37.21
C GLU A 326 -10.10 5.49 -37.82
N SER A 327 -9.73 6.46 -36.97
CA SER A 327 -8.86 7.54 -37.41
C SER A 327 -7.48 6.91 -37.60
N ARG A 328 -7.12 6.61 -38.86
CA ARG A 328 -5.78 6.16 -39.24
C ARG A 328 -4.73 6.95 -38.46
N GLY A 329 -4.10 6.31 -37.50
CA GLY A 329 -2.92 6.83 -36.83
C GLY A 329 -1.91 7.29 -37.86
N ILE A 330 -1.31 8.44 -37.56
CA ILE A 330 -0.20 9.11 -38.23
C ILE A 330 0.65 8.14 -39.07
N ARG A 331 0.74 8.43 -40.38
CA ARG A 331 1.61 7.83 -41.39
C ARG A 331 2.79 7.04 -40.82
N ARG A 332 2.71 5.70 -40.87
CA ARG A 332 3.87 4.87 -41.21
C ARG A 332 4.15 5.00 -42.71
N GLU A 333 4.68 6.14 -43.12
CA GLU A 333 5.31 6.31 -44.43
C GLU A 333 6.51 7.24 -44.26
N GLN A 334 7.65 6.63 -43.97
CA GLN A 334 8.84 6.75 -44.82
C GLN A 334 9.81 5.63 -44.43
N GLN A 335 9.64 4.48 -45.09
CA GLN A 335 10.78 3.69 -45.53
C GLN A 335 11.49 4.50 -46.61
N VAL A 336 12.77 4.82 -46.38
CA VAL A 336 13.87 4.52 -47.31
C VAL A 336 15.01 3.97 -46.48
#